data_AF-A0A1Y2ADE5-F1
#
_entry.id   AF-A0A1Y2ADE5-F1
#
_cell.length_a   1.000
_cell.length_b   1.000
_cell.length_c   1.000
_cell.angle_alpha   90.00
_cell.angle_beta   90.00
_cell.angle_gamma   90.00
#
_symmetry.space_group_name_H-M   'P 1'
#
loop_
_entity.id
_entity.type
_entity.pdbx_description
1 polymer ?
#
loop_
_entity_poly.entity_id
_entity_poly.type
_entity_poly.pdbx_seq_one_letter_code
_entity_poly.pdbx_strand_id
1 'polypeptide(L)'
;CPHHQCCSKYGWCGYSKSHCAVTNGCQSKYGICDDTIIFVKGRCGGEYGSCPSGQCCSKYGWCGESQGYCGKGCQSAFGKC
;
A
#
# COMPACT_ATOMS: atom_id res chain seq x y z
N CYS A 1 -2.73 -10.58 -8.62
CA CYS A 1 -3.40 -9.27 -8.56
C CYS A 1 -2.33 -8.19 -8.63
N PRO A 2 -2.51 -7.16 -9.48
CA PRO A 2 -1.49 -6.12 -9.68
C PRO A 2 -1.41 -5.15 -8.48
N HIS A 3 -0.29 -4.45 -8.32
CA HIS A 3 -0.09 -3.37 -7.34
C HIS A 3 -0.46 -3.71 -5.89
N HIS A 4 0.08 -4.82 -5.35
CA HIS A 4 -0.11 -5.19 -3.93
C HIS A 4 -1.57 -5.43 -3.52
N GLN A 5 -2.44 -5.77 -4.48
CA GLN A 5 -3.82 -6.13 -4.22
C GLN A 5 -3.94 -7.53 -3.63
N CYS A 6 -4.97 -7.71 -2.83
CA CYS A 6 -5.37 -9.01 -2.30
C CYS A 6 -6.21 -9.75 -3.34
N CYS A 7 -6.13 -11.08 -3.33
CA CYS A 7 -6.95 -11.93 -4.19
C CYS A 7 -7.97 -12.65 -3.32
N SER A 8 -9.25 -12.30 -3.45
CA SER A 8 -10.33 -12.99 -2.73
C SER A 8 -10.39 -14.47 -3.12
N LYS A 9 -11.07 -15.31 -2.32
CA LYS A 9 -11.30 -16.73 -2.67
C LYS A 9 -11.99 -16.97 -4.01
N TYR A 10 -12.67 -15.93 -4.52
CA TYR A 10 -13.40 -15.97 -5.78
C TYR A 10 -12.57 -15.48 -6.98
N GLY A 11 -11.29 -15.17 -6.77
CA GLY A 11 -10.39 -14.70 -7.84
C GLY A 11 -10.47 -13.20 -8.13
N TRP A 12 -11.34 -12.45 -7.45
CA TRP A 12 -11.41 -11.00 -7.59
C TRP A 12 -10.26 -10.33 -6.84
N CYS A 13 -9.71 -9.28 -7.45
CA CYS A 13 -8.65 -8.45 -6.87
C CYS A 13 -9.24 -7.23 -6.17
N GLY A 14 -8.75 -6.91 -4.97
CA GLY A 14 -9.22 -5.75 -4.22
C GLY A 14 -8.43 -5.52 -2.93
N TYR A 15 -8.87 -4.53 -2.16
CA TYR A 15 -8.22 -4.10 -0.92
C TYR A 15 -9.14 -4.17 0.31
N SER A 16 -10.36 -4.65 0.16
CA SER A 16 -11.29 -4.76 1.29
C SER A 16 -10.97 -6.00 2.13
N LYS A 17 -11.48 -6.03 3.36
CA LYS A 17 -11.38 -7.20 4.25
C LYS A 17 -11.90 -8.50 3.59
N SER A 18 -12.90 -8.41 2.71
CA SER A 18 -13.39 -9.59 1.96
C SER A 18 -12.41 -10.11 0.90
N HIS A 19 -11.47 -9.28 0.45
CA HIS A 19 -10.42 -9.68 -0.48
C HIS A 19 -9.14 -10.09 0.24
N CYS A 20 -8.79 -9.41 1.34
CA CYS A 20 -7.51 -9.55 2.03
C CYS A 20 -7.50 -10.52 3.19
N ALA A 21 -8.65 -10.75 3.84
CA ALA A 21 -8.66 -11.57 5.03
C ALA A 21 -8.40 -13.04 4.68
N VAL A 22 -7.42 -13.64 5.36
CA VAL A 22 -7.09 -15.06 5.22
C VAL A 22 -8.31 -15.88 5.66
N THR A 23 -9.00 -15.41 6.70
CA THR A 23 -10.29 -15.97 7.16
C THR A 23 -11.40 -15.93 6.11
N ASN A 24 -11.36 -14.98 5.16
CA ASN A 24 -12.30 -14.92 4.02
C ASN A 24 -11.79 -15.68 2.78
N GLY A 25 -10.71 -16.44 2.92
CA GLY A 25 -10.12 -17.26 1.86
C GLY A 25 -9.28 -16.47 0.87
N CYS A 26 -8.61 -15.41 1.31
CA CYS A 26 -7.63 -14.73 0.46
C CYS A 26 -6.58 -15.71 -0.08
N GLN A 27 -6.32 -15.66 -1.38
CA GLN A 27 -5.41 -16.54 -2.11
C GLN A 27 -3.99 -15.93 -2.17
N SER A 28 -3.13 -16.31 -1.23
CA SER A 28 -1.77 -15.76 -1.06
C SER A 28 -0.85 -16.02 -2.26
N LYS A 29 -1.14 -17.05 -3.05
CA LYS A 29 -0.45 -17.32 -4.32
C LYS A 29 -0.71 -16.27 -5.40
N TYR A 30 -1.85 -15.56 -5.32
CA TYR A 30 -2.32 -14.64 -6.36
C TYR A 30 -2.47 -13.19 -5.87
N GLY A 31 -2.21 -12.91 -4.61
CA GLY A 31 -2.28 -11.57 -4.02
C GLY A 31 -1.71 -11.57 -2.61
N ILE A 32 -1.66 -10.41 -1.98
CA ILE A 32 -1.16 -10.30 -0.60
C ILE A 32 -2.32 -10.59 0.35
N CYS A 33 -2.17 -11.62 1.17
CA CYS A 33 -3.22 -12.11 2.07
C CYS A 33 -2.73 -12.01 3.50
N ASP A 34 -2.93 -10.84 4.05
CA ASP A 34 -2.41 -10.50 5.35
C ASP A 34 -3.45 -9.65 6.07
N ASP A 35 -4.04 -10.23 7.12
CA ASP A 35 -5.00 -9.57 8.02
C ASP A 35 -4.33 -8.49 8.89
N THR A 36 -3.00 -8.48 8.98
CA THR A 36 -2.16 -7.42 9.55
C THR A 36 -1.80 -6.34 8.53
N ILE A 37 -1.92 -6.60 7.21
CA ILE A 37 -1.90 -5.57 6.15
C ILE A 37 -3.28 -4.89 6.00
N ILE A 38 -3.95 -4.69 7.14
CA ILE A 38 -4.85 -3.56 7.28
C ILE A 38 -3.99 -2.30 7.16
N PHE A 39 -3.93 -1.79 5.94
CA PHE A 39 -4.37 -0.43 5.72
C PHE A 39 -3.64 0.61 6.54
N VAL A 40 -2.37 0.82 6.23
CA VAL A 40 -1.94 2.20 6.17
C VAL A 40 -1.89 2.59 4.71
N LYS A 41 -3.09 2.67 4.10
CA LYS A 41 -3.22 3.24 2.75
C LYS A 41 -2.57 4.61 2.78
N GLY A 42 -1.59 4.78 1.92
CA GLY A 42 -0.79 5.98 1.90
C GLY A 42 0.27 6.05 2.98
N ARG A 43 0.78 4.95 3.54
CA ARG A 43 2.12 4.97 4.15
C ARG A 43 3.20 4.58 3.17
N CYS A 44 4.40 5.03 3.49
CA CYS A 44 5.63 4.76 2.80
C CYS A 44 6.80 4.77 3.80
N GLY A 45 7.94 4.24 3.38
CA GLY A 45 9.12 4.07 4.21
C GLY A 45 9.64 2.64 4.17
N GLY A 46 10.76 2.37 4.84
CA GLY A 46 11.43 1.06 4.78
C GLY A 46 10.54 -0.14 5.12
N GLU A 47 9.56 0.04 6.00
CA GLU A 47 8.61 -1.00 6.40
C GLU A 47 7.34 -1.05 5.53
N TYR A 48 7.01 0.04 4.84
CA TYR A 48 5.72 0.21 4.13
C TYR A 48 5.86 0.26 2.60
N GLY A 49 7.09 0.38 2.10
CA GLY A 49 7.40 0.49 0.68
C GLY A 49 7.26 1.91 0.13
N SER A 50 7.19 2.01 -1.20
CA SER A 50 7.10 3.28 -1.92
C SER A 50 5.65 3.68 -2.19
N CYS A 51 5.43 4.99 -2.25
CA CYS A 51 4.17 5.57 -2.66
C CYS A 51 3.80 5.22 -4.11
N PRO A 52 2.50 5.22 -4.46
CA PRO A 52 2.05 5.13 -5.85
C PRO A 52 2.75 6.16 -6.75
N SER A 53 2.94 5.81 -8.02
CA SER A 53 3.59 6.70 -8.99
C SER A 53 2.96 8.09 -8.99
N GLY A 54 3.82 9.11 -8.91
CA GLY A 54 3.41 10.51 -8.87
C GLY A 54 3.27 11.09 -7.47
N GLN A 55 3.18 10.25 -6.42
CA GLN A 55 3.07 10.71 -5.05
C GLN A 55 4.42 10.79 -4.34
N CYS A 56 4.48 11.68 -3.37
CA CYS A 56 5.64 11.96 -2.54
C CYS A 56 5.51 11.23 -1.21
N CYS A 57 6.61 10.70 -0.70
CA CYS A 57 6.65 10.13 0.64
C CYS A 57 7.08 11.20 1.64
N SER A 58 6.17 11.69 2.47
CA SER A 58 6.50 12.69 3.51
C SER A 58 7.50 12.13 4.52
N LYS A 59 8.16 13.03 5.26
CA LYS A 59 9.03 12.67 6.40
C LYS A 59 8.33 11.85 7.50
N TYR A 60 7.00 11.86 7.53
CA TYR A 60 6.19 11.10 8.48
C TYR A 60 5.80 9.72 7.97
N GLY A 61 6.33 9.33 6.81
CA GLY A 61 6.05 8.05 6.19
C GLY A 61 4.65 7.96 5.60
N TRP A 62 4.10 9.08 5.12
CA TRP A 62 2.80 9.13 4.43
C TRP A 62 2.94 9.57 2.98
N CYS A 63 2.11 9.04 2.09
CA CYS A 63 2.02 9.36 0.68
C CYS A 63 1.01 10.48 0.42
N GLY A 64 1.39 11.41 -0.44
CA GLY A 64 0.52 12.47 -0.92
C GLY A 64 1.23 13.35 -1.94
N GLU A 65 0.49 14.27 -2.55
CA GLU A 65 1.00 15.13 -3.63
C GLU A 65 1.16 16.59 -3.22
N SER A 66 0.67 16.96 -2.02
CA SER A 66 0.77 18.34 -1.55
C SER A 66 2.19 18.66 -1.06
N GLN A 67 2.49 19.94 -0.95
CA GLN A 67 3.80 20.42 -0.49
C GLN A 67 4.19 19.90 0.92
N GLY A 68 3.23 19.53 1.76
CA GLY A 68 3.52 18.88 3.04
C GLY A 68 4.14 17.48 2.90
N TYR A 69 3.93 16.82 1.76
CA TYR A 69 4.48 15.50 1.43
C TYR A 69 5.73 15.62 0.57
N CYS A 70 5.68 16.47 -0.46
CA CYS A 70 6.76 16.64 -1.44
C CYS A 70 7.83 17.66 -1.01
N GLY A 71 7.57 18.40 0.06
CA GLY A 71 8.47 19.45 0.53
C GLY A 71 9.65 18.92 1.33
N LYS A 72 10.14 19.76 2.26
CA LYS A 72 11.34 19.45 3.05
C LYS A 72 11.14 18.18 3.88
N GLY A 73 12.01 17.19 3.65
CA GLY A 73 11.97 15.90 4.32
C GLY A 73 11.21 14.80 3.55
N CYS A 74 10.82 15.06 2.30
CA CYS A 74 10.36 14.01 1.41
C CYS A 74 11.40 12.88 1.30
N GLN A 75 10.96 11.63 1.45
CA GLN A 75 11.80 10.43 1.40
C GLN A 75 11.88 9.93 -0.05
N SER A 76 12.88 10.39 -0.79
CA SER A 76 13.04 10.12 -2.24
C SER A 76 13.25 8.65 -2.60
N ALA A 77 13.72 7.83 -1.66
CA ALA A 77 13.77 6.37 -1.83
C ALA A 77 12.36 5.73 -1.95
N PHE A 78 11.34 6.40 -1.42
CA PHE A 78 9.99 5.86 -1.28
C PHE A 78 8.92 6.71 -1.97
N GLY A 79 9.27 7.73 -2.76
CA GLY A 79 8.30 8.56 -3.46
C GLY A 79 8.97 9.60 -4.34
N LYS A 80 8.16 10.35 -5.09
CA LYS A 80 8.65 11.45 -5.92
C LYS A 80 8.96 12.64 -5.01
N CYS A 81 10.20 13.08 -5.00
CA CYS A 81 10.63 14.38 -4.50
C CYS A 81 11.34 15.05 -5.70
#